data_AF-W2UE88-F1
#
_entry.id   AF-W2UE88-F1
#
_cell.length_a   1.000
_cell.length_b   1.000
_cell.length_c   1.000
_cell.angle_alpha   90.00
_cell.angle_beta   90.00
_cell.angle_gamma   90.00
#
_symmetry.space_group_name_H-M   'P 1'
#
loop_
_entity.id
_entity.type
_entity.pdbx_description
1 polymer ?
#
loop_
_entity_poly.entity_id
_entity_poly.type
_entity_poly.pdbx_seq_one_letter_code
_entity_poly.pdbx_strand_id
1 'polypeptide(L)'
;MFRLLFSVATAIELMRQLRQLGKEVSYFDPNVESENLIRMGLDQQASESRCHRLSQLVNSVDLLIVGHNTDYGRDAAHAAKRFMPVIDLVGLGDSFKYAKNCEGICW
;
A
#
# COMPACT_ATOMS: atom_id res chain seq x y z
N MET A 1 12.83 -4.09 -22.46
CA MET A 1 11.91 -4.57 -21.40
C MET A 1 12.49 -4.14 -20.07
N PHE A 2 11.90 -3.12 -19.45
CA PHE A 2 12.32 -2.65 -18.13
C PHE A 2 11.53 -3.43 -17.08
N ARG A 3 12.23 -4.10 -16.15
CA ARG A 3 11.62 -4.73 -14.99
C ARG A 3 11.89 -3.83 -13.79
N LEU A 4 10.84 -3.19 -13.28
CA LEU A 4 10.89 -2.49 -12.00
C LEU A 4 10.57 -3.50 -10.91
N LEU A 5 11.54 -3.77 -10.04
CA LEU A 5 11.29 -4.49 -8.79
C LEU A 5 10.75 -3.45 -7.80
N PHE A 6 9.49 -3.59 -7.35
CA PHE A 6 8.96 -2.75 -6.29
C PHE A 6 9.69 -3.09 -5.00
N SER A 7 10.52 -2.15 -4.55
CA SER A 7 11.30 -2.28 -3.33
C SER A 7 10.63 -1.49 -2.21
N VAL A 8 11.02 -1.79 -0.97
CA VAL A 8 10.63 -1.00 0.21
C VAL A 8 10.92 0.50 0.00
N ALA A 9 12.00 0.84 -0.73
CA ALA A 9 12.33 2.23 -1.06
C ALA A 9 11.26 2.91 -1.94
N THR A 10 10.63 2.19 -2.87
CA THR A 10 9.57 2.73 -3.73
C THR A 10 8.31 3.05 -2.91
N ALA A 11 7.95 2.17 -1.98
CA ALA A 11 6.82 2.39 -1.08
C ALA A 11 7.07 3.60 -0.15
N ILE A 12 8.28 3.73 0.39
CA ILE A 12 8.68 4.88 1.22
C ILE A 12 8.59 6.19 0.43
N GLU A 13 9.10 6.22 -0.80
CA GLU A 13 9.05 7.43 -1.62
C GLU A 13 7.60 7.83 -1.93
N LEU A 14 6.75 6.86 -2.23
CA LEU A 14 5.32 7.10 -2.44
C LEU A 14 4.66 7.68 -1.18
N MET A 15 4.90 7.08 -0.01
CA MET A 15 4.38 7.58 1.27
C MET A 15 4.85 9.02 1.52
N ARG A 16 6.12 9.31 1.25
CA ARG A 16 6.70 10.65 1.42
C ARG A 16 6.00 11.68 0.52
N GLN A 17 5.79 11.36 -0.76
CA GLN A 17 5.10 12.26 -1.70
C GLN A 17 3.63 12.49 -1.31
N LEU A 18 2.91 11.43 -0.93
CA LEU A 18 1.51 11.56 -0.46
C LEU A 18 1.41 12.48 0.76
N ARG A 19 2.37 12.38 1.68
CA ARG A 19 2.42 13.25 2.85
C ARG A 19 2.80 14.68 2.54
N GLN A 20 3.71 14.92 1.59
CA GLN A 20 4.02 16.26 1.11
C GLN A 20 2.78 16.95 0.50
N LEU A 21 1.85 16.16 -0.05
CA LEU A 21 0.55 16.63 -0.53
C LEU A 21 -0.52 16.75 0.58
N GLY A 22 -0.13 16.60 1.85
CA GLY A 22 -1.01 16.71 3.00
C GLY A 22 -1.99 15.54 3.16
N LYS A 23 -1.68 14.37 2.58
CA LYS A 23 -2.51 13.16 2.77
C LYS A 23 -2.11 12.42 4.03
N GLU A 24 -3.11 11.95 4.77
CA GLU A 24 -2.90 11.00 5.84
C GLU A 24 -2.60 9.62 5.25
N VAL A 25 -1.60 8.95 5.81
CA VAL A 25 -1.15 7.64 5.35
C VAL A 25 -1.03 6.73 6.56
N SER A 26 -1.54 5.52 6.42
CA SER A 26 -1.33 4.39 7.32
C SER A 26 -0.90 3.20 6.50
N TYR A 27 -0.14 2.28 7.08
CA TYR A 27 0.40 1.14 6.34
C TYR A 27 0.30 -0.16 7.14
N PHE A 28 0.33 -1.29 6.42
CA PHE A 28 0.46 -2.62 7.01
C PHE A 28 1.60 -3.36 6.32
N ASP A 29 2.64 -3.69 7.08
CA ASP A 29 3.65 -4.67 6.70
C ASP A 29 4.15 -5.34 7.97
N PRO A 30 3.92 -6.66 8.16
CA PRO A 30 4.32 -7.37 9.37
C PRO A 30 5.85 -7.57 9.44
N ASN A 31 6.58 -7.33 8.35
CA ASN A 31 8.02 -7.57 8.28
C ASN A 31 8.86 -6.30 8.44
N VAL A 32 8.22 -5.14 8.63
CA VAL A 32 8.89 -3.84 8.70
C VAL A 32 8.69 -3.22 10.07
N GLU A 33 9.81 -2.88 10.70
CA GLU A 33 9.85 -2.11 11.93
C GLU A 33 10.00 -0.62 11.67
N SER A 34 9.36 0.19 12.51
CA SER A 34 9.32 1.66 12.38
C SER A 34 10.71 2.28 12.41
N GLU A 35 11.64 1.74 13.21
CA GLU A 35 13.03 2.23 13.28
C GLU A 35 13.76 2.08 11.95
N ASN A 36 13.45 1.04 11.18
CA ASN A 36 14.04 0.83 9.86
C ASN A 36 13.53 1.86 8.86
N LEU A 37 12.24 2.20 8.91
CA LEU A 37 11.64 3.22 8.04
C LEU A 37 12.21 4.62 8.31
N ILE A 38 12.42 4.96 9.57
CA ILE A 38 13.05 6.23 9.97
C ILE A 38 14.47 6.30 9.41
N ARG A 39 15.26 5.22 9.52
CA ARG A 39 16.62 5.15 8.95
C ARG A 39 16.62 5.28 7.42
N MET A 40 15.54 4.86 6.77
CA MET A 40 15.35 4.99 5.32
C MET A 40 14.80 6.36 4.90
N GLY A 41 14.57 7.28 5.85
CA GLY A 41 14.19 8.67 5.57
C GLY A 41 12.68 8.94 5.57
N LEU A 42 11.86 8.00 6.05
CA LEU A 42 10.45 8.28 6.35
C LEU A 42 10.35 9.08 7.66
N ASP A 43 9.41 10.01 7.76
CA ASP A 43 9.23 10.77 8.99
C ASP A 43 8.66 9.89 10.12
N GLN A 44 8.89 10.32 11.36
CA GLN A 44 8.51 9.55 12.56
C GLN A 44 7.00 9.24 12.59
N GLN A 45 6.15 10.23 12.33
CA GLN A 45 4.69 10.04 12.36
C GLN A 45 4.23 8.99 11.33
N ALA A 46 4.85 8.96 10.14
CA ALA A 46 4.49 7.96 9.12
C ALA A 46 5.03 6.60 9.50
N SER A 47 6.23 6.55 10.06
CA SER A 47 6.86 5.31 10.51
C SER A 47 6.07 4.66 11.66
N GLU A 48 5.41 5.45 12.49
CA GLU A 48 4.58 4.99 13.60
C GLU A 48 3.11 4.71 13.22
N SER A 49 2.68 5.08 12.00
CA SER A 49 1.32 4.84 11.47
C SER A 49 1.05 3.37 11.06
N ARG A 50 1.82 2.41 11.58
CA ARG A 50 1.67 0.99 11.27
C ARG A 50 0.36 0.47 11.88
N CYS A 51 -0.50 -0.10 11.04
CA CYS A 51 -1.61 -0.92 11.49
C CYS A 51 -1.10 -2.30 11.89
N HIS A 52 -1.56 -2.83 13.03
CA HIS A 52 -1.17 -4.16 13.49
C HIS A 52 -2.02 -5.28 12.90
N ARG A 53 -3.16 -4.93 12.28
CA ARG A 53 -4.08 -5.87 11.63
C ARG A 53 -4.50 -5.32 10.27
N LEU A 54 -4.63 -6.19 9.28
CA LEU A 54 -5.15 -5.80 7.96
C LEU A 54 -6.53 -5.14 8.05
N SER A 55 -7.41 -5.67 8.90
CA SER A 55 -8.76 -5.12 9.09
C SER A 55 -8.74 -3.71 9.68
N GLN A 56 -7.74 -3.38 10.51
CA GLN A 56 -7.57 -2.02 11.02
C GLN A 56 -7.25 -1.06 9.87
N LEU A 57 -6.30 -1.43 9.00
CA LEU A 57 -5.93 -0.62 7.84
C LEU A 57 -7.13 -0.43 6.90
N VAL A 58 -7.79 -1.53 6.51
CA VAL A 58 -8.90 -1.50 5.55
C VAL A 58 -10.11 -0.72 6.07
N ASN A 59 -10.33 -0.67 7.38
CA ASN A 59 -11.46 0.07 7.95
C ASN A 59 -11.14 1.55 8.23
N SER A 60 -9.88 1.96 8.15
CA SER A 60 -9.44 3.33 8.52
C SER A 60 -9.07 4.19 7.32
N VAL A 61 -9.19 3.70 6.09
CA VAL A 61 -8.74 4.40 4.88
C VAL A 61 -9.85 4.49 3.83
N ASP A 62 -9.83 5.57 3.06
CA ASP A 62 -10.76 5.79 1.96
C ASP A 62 -10.30 5.17 0.64
N LEU A 63 -9.01 4.82 0.55
CA LEU A 63 -8.37 4.24 -0.64
C LEU A 63 -7.24 3.32 -0.21
N LEU A 64 -7.14 2.16 -0.86
CA LEU A 64 -6.05 1.21 -0.65
C LEU A 64 -5.05 1.26 -1.79
N ILE A 65 -3.76 1.35 -1.48
CA ILE A 65 -2.67 1.17 -2.46
C ILE A 65 -1.93 -0.12 -2.12
N VAL A 66 -1.79 -1.02 -3.10
CA VAL A 66 -1.03 -2.26 -2.93
C VAL A 66 0.32 -2.13 -3.62
N GLY A 67 1.36 -1.92 -2.82
CA GLY A 67 2.73 -1.70 -3.28
C GLY A 67 3.62 -2.95 -3.30
N HIS A 68 3.15 -4.09 -2.80
CA HIS A 68 3.89 -5.35 -2.81
C HIS A 68 2.95 -6.56 -3.02
N ASN A 69 3.34 -7.52 -3.85
CA ASN A 69 2.50 -8.66 -4.22
C ASN A 69 2.62 -9.82 -3.20
N THR A 70 2.11 -9.58 -2.00
CA THR A 70 2.10 -10.55 -0.89
C THR A 70 0.71 -11.16 -0.69
N ASP A 71 0.62 -12.26 0.06
CA ASP A 71 -0.67 -12.84 0.45
C ASP A 71 -1.52 -11.83 1.22
N TYR A 72 -0.93 -11.13 2.19
CA TYR A 72 -1.63 -10.11 2.96
C TYR A 72 -2.05 -8.90 2.11
N GLY A 73 -1.30 -8.56 1.06
CA GLY A 73 -1.68 -7.51 0.10
C GLY A 73 -2.89 -7.92 -0.75
N ARG A 74 -2.92 -9.18 -1.21
CA ARG A 74 -4.08 -9.75 -1.91
C ARG A 74 -5.30 -9.83 -1.01
N ASP A 75 -5.14 -10.22 0.26
CA ASP A 75 -6.22 -10.27 1.24
C ASP A 75 -6.82 -8.88 1.52
N ALA A 76 -5.96 -7.86 1.70
CA ALA A 76 -6.42 -6.47 1.82
C ALA A 76 -7.20 -6.01 0.58
N ALA A 77 -6.68 -6.28 -0.62
CA ALA A 77 -7.35 -5.93 -1.86
C ALA A 77 -8.70 -6.65 -2.01
N HIS A 78 -8.77 -7.92 -1.64
CA HIS A 78 -10.02 -8.70 -1.65
C HIS A 78 -11.07 -8.12 -0.72
N ALA A 79 -10.67 -7.69 0.47
CA ALA A 79 -11.55 -7.00 1.40
C ALA A 79 -11.99 -5.66 0.81
N ALA A 80 -11.05 -4.78 0.44
CA ALA A 80 -11.29 -3.40 0.05
C ALA A 80 -12.08 -3.23 -1.26
N LYS A 81 -11.83 -4.06 -2.28
CA LYS A 81 -12.37 -3.83 -3.65
C LYS A 81 -13.89 -3.76 -3.76
N ARG A 82 -14.62 -4.23 -2.75
CA ARG A 82 -16.08 -4.19 -2.71
C ARG A 82 -16.65 -2.84 -2.29
N PHE A 83 -15.89 -2.00 -1.59
CA PHE A 83 -16.41 -0.78 -0.96
C PHE A 83 -15.51 0.45 -1.07
N MET A 84 -14.24 0.31 -1.48
CA MET A 84 -13.35 1.44 -1.73
C MET A 84 -12.51 1.24 -3.00
N PRO A 85 -11.93 2.30 -3.56
CA PRO A 85 -10.91 2.21 -4.60
C PRO A 85 -9.66 1.45 -4.13
N VAL A 86 -9.12 0.61 -5.01
CA VAL A 86 -7.86 -0.12 -4.83
C VAL A 86 -6.94 0.20 -6.00
N ILE A 87 -5.77 0.75 -5.70
CA ILE A 87 -4.70 0.99 -6.68
C ILE A 87 -3.70 -0.16 -6.59
N ASP A 88 -3.60 -0.93 -7.66
CA ASP A 88 -2.69 -2.06 -7.78
C ASP A 88 -1.42 -1.65 -8.54
N LEU A 89 -0.31 -1.54 -7.80
CA LEU A 89 0.99 -1.21 -8.36
C LEU A 89 1.76 -2.45 -8.82
N VAL A 90 1.31 -3.66 -8.46
CA VAL A 90 2.16 -4.86 -8.44
C VAL A 90 1.62 -6.05 -9.23
N GLY A 91 0.44 -5.93 -9.81
CA GLY A 91 -0.17 -7.00 -10.61
C GLY A 91 -0.66 -8.14 -9.74
N LEU A 92 -1.70 -7.89 -8.94
CA LEU A 92 -2.36 -8.89 -8.09
C LEU A 92 -3.09 -9.97 -8.91
N GLY A 93 -3.28 -9.75 -10.21
CA GLY A 93 -3.79 -10.72 -11.18
C GLY A 93 -5.18 -10.40 -11.72
N ASP A 94 -5.66 -11.24 -12.64
CA ASP A 94 -6.88 -10.99 -13.42
C ASP A 94 -8.15 -10.86 -12.58
N SER A 95 -8.19 -11.48 -11.39
CA SER A 95 -9.33 -11.37 -10.47
C SER A 95 -9.56 -9.96 -9.90
N PHE A 96 -8.57 -9.07 -10.05
CA PHE A 96 -8.64 -7.66 -9.69
C PHE A 96 -8.80 -6.75 -10.91
N LYS A 97 -8.23 -7.13 -12.06
CA LYS A 97 -8.31 -6.35 -13.31
C LYS A 97 -9.74 -6.00 -13.75
N TYR A 98 -10.69 -6.90 -13.50
CA TYR A 98 -12.09 -6.69 -13.88
C TYR A 98 -12.98 -6.19 -12.73
N ALA A 99 -12.41 -5.95 -11.55
CA ALA A 99 -13.18 -5.40 -10.43
C ALA A 99 -13.38 -3.90 -10.62
N LYS A 100 -14.64 -3.45 -10.54
CA LYS A 100 -15.04 -2.06 -10.83
C LYS A 100 -14.25 -0.99 -10.05
N ASN A 101 -13.81 -1.29 -8.84
CA ASN A 101 -13.10 -0.35 -7.98
C ASN A 101 -11.58 -0.60 -7.94
N CYS A 102 -11.04 -1.44 -8.84
CA CYS A 102 -9.63 -1.74 -8.90
C CYS A 102 -9.00 -1.12 -10.14
N GLU A 103 -7.99 -0.29 -9.94
CA GLU A 103 -7.22 0.33 -11.01
C GLU A 103 -5.78 -0.19 -10.95
N GLY A 104 -5.31 -0.73 -12.06
CA GLY A 104 -3.92 -1.13 -12.22
C GLY A 104 -3.14 -0.11 -12.99
N ILE A 105 -1.91 0.18 -12.57
CA ILE A 105 -1.08 1.16 -13.28
C ILE A 105 -0.64 0.71 -14.68
N CYS A 106 -0.80 -0.57 -15.02
CA CYS A 106 -0.25 -1.18 -16.24
C CYS A 106 -1.23 -2.13 -16.97
N TRP A 107 -2.56 -2.01 -16.80
CA TRP A 107 -3.53 -2.78 -17.60
C TRP A 107 -4.87 -2.11 -17.83
#